data_AF-A0A521X721-F1
#
_entry.id   AF-A0A521X721-F1
#
_cell.length_a   1.000
_cell.length_b   1.000
_cell.length_c   1.000
_cell.angle_alpha   90.00
_cell.angle_beta   90.00
_cell.angle_gamma   90.00
#
_symmetry.space_group_name_H-M   'P 1'
#
loop_
_entity.id
_entity.type
_entity.pdbx_description
1 polymer ?
#
loop_
_entity_poly.entity_id
_entity_poly.type
_entity_poly.pdbx_seq_one_letter_code
_entity_poly.pdbx_strand_id
1 'polypeptide(L)' 'HLTEIVPFLVEDELKRLGGHFEKAADWQSFAIVDGHLITGQNPASSTAAAQELIKLLASPPVGIS' A
#
# COMPACT_ATOMS: atom_id res chain seq x y z
N HIS A 1 4.71 8.44 -26.37
CA HIS A 1 3.78 7.63 -25.53
C HIS A 1 4.26 7.67 -24.08
N LEU A 2 3.41 7.65 -23.03
CA LEU A 2 3.88 7.78 -21.62
C LEU A 2 4.88 6.67 -21.22
N THR A 3 4.82 5.54 -21.91
CA THR A 3 5.76 4.41 -21.80
C THR A 3 7.20 4.72 -22.21
N GLU A 4 7.45 5.85 -22.89
CA GLU A 4 8.81 6.36 -23.17
C GLU A 4 9.46 6.97 -21.91
N ILE A 5 8.65 7.38 -20.92
CA ILE A 5 9.11 8.02 -19.68
C ILE A 5 8.90 7.07 -18.48
N VAL A 6 7.78 6.34 -18.45
CA VAL A 6 7.41 5.41 -17.39
C VAL A 6 7.30 4.01 -18.00
N PRO A 7 8.36 3.17 -17.92
CA PRO A 7 8.50 1.99 -18.76
C PRO A 7 7.52 0.85 -18.43
N PHE A 8 6.82 0.93 -17.30
CA PHE A 8 5.83 -0.07 -16.88
C PHE A 8 4.79 0.55 -15.94
N LEU A 9 3.62 -0.07 -15.88
CA LEU A 9 2.66 0.20 -14.81
C LEU A 9 3.10 -0.52 -13.55
N VAL A 10 3.10 0.19 -12.42
CA VAL A 10 3.49 -0.38 -11.12
C VAL A 10 2.61 -1.58 -10.75
N GLU A 11 1.31 -1.51 -11.05
CA GLU A 11 0.36 -2.62 -10.82
C GLU A 11 0.80 -3.92 -11.53
N ASP A 12 1.15 -3.82 -12.82
CA ASP A 12 1.53 -4.98 -13.61
C ASP A 12 2.86 -5.57 -13.14
N GLU A 13 3.84 -4.71 -12.83
CA GLU A 13 5.14 -5.16 -12.36
C GLU A 13 5.06 -5.78 -10.96
N LEU A 14 4.24 -5.22 -10.06
CA LEU A 14 4.00 -5.80 -8.74
C LEU A 14 3.40 -7.21 -8.86
N LYS A 15 2.37 -7.38 -9.70
CA LYS A 15 1.75 -8.70 -9.96
C LYS A 15 2.74 -9.67 -10.60
N ARG A 16 3.56 -9.22 -11.55
CA ARG A 16 4.58 -10.05 -12.21
C ARG A 16 5.61 -10.62 -11.24
N LEU A 17 5.96 -9.85 -10.21
CA LEU A 17 6.88 -10.25 -9.14
C LEU A 17 6.21 -11.11 -8.05
N GLY A 18 4.91 -11.43 -8.19
CA GLY A 18 4.16 -12.26 -7.26
C GLY A 18 3.45 -11.47 -6.14
N GLY A 19 3.41 -10.14 -6.22
CA GLY A 19 2.69 -9.31 -5.27
C GLY A 19 1.17 -9.40 -5.44
N HIS A 20 0.46 -9.35 -4.32
CA HIS A 20 -1.00 -9.22 -4.29
C HIS A 20 -1.38 -7.74 -4.43
N PHE A 21 -2.14 -7.41 -5.46
CA PHE A 21 -2.55 -6.03 -5.73
C PHE A 21 -4.06 -5.85 -5.51
N GLU A 22 -4.42 -4.84 -4.73
CA GLU A 22 -5.79 -4.41 -4.48
C GLU A 22 -5.91 -2.90 -4.67
N LYS A 23 -7.07 -2.42 -5.15
CA LYS A 23 -7.36 -1.00 -5.31
C LYS A 23 -8.84 -0.69 -5.10
N ALA A 24 -9.10 0.53 -4.62
CA ALA A 24 -10.40 1.18 -4.74
C ALA A 24 -10.50 1.94 -6.07
N ALA A 25 -11.66 2.57 -6.29
CA ALA A 25 -11.84 3.46 -7.44
C ALA A 25 -10.80 4.59 -7.47
N ASP A 26 -10.51 5.10 -8.66
CA ASP A 26 -9.50 6.13 -8.85
C ASP A 26 -9.73 7.33 -7.94
N TRP A 27 -8.64 7.85 -7.38
CA TRP A 27 -8.62 8.99 -6.45
C TRP A 27 -9.35 8.80 -5.11
N GLN A 28 -9.92 7.62 -4.85
CA GLN A 28 -10.45 7.29 -3.52
C GLN A 28 -9.32 6.96 -2.55
N SER A 29 -9.55 7.24 -1.27
CA SER A 29 -8.65 6.82 -0.19
C SER A 29 -8.73 5.30 -0.03
N PHE A 30 -7.59 4.62 -0.06
CA PHE A 30 -7.47 3.19 0.17
C PHE A 30 -6.09 2.86 0.73
N ALA A 31 -6.06 2.25 1.91
CA ALA A 31 -4.85 1.75 2.55
C ALA A 31 -5.10 0.33 3.06
N ILE A 32 -4.11 -0.54 2.91
CA ILE A 32 -4.14 -1.92 3.38
C ILE A 32 -2.86 -2.23 4.16
N VAL A 33 -2.97 -3.18 5.08
CA VAL A 33 -1.88 -3.62 5.95
C VAL A 33 -1.65 -5.11 5.75
N ASP A 34 -0.41 -5.48 5.44
CA ASP A 34 0.06 -6.87 5.43
C ASP A 34 1.22 -7.01 6.41
N GLY A 35 0.94 -7.56 7.60
CA GLY A 35 1.90 -7.60 8.71
C GLY A 35 2.39 -6.19 9.10
N HIS A 36 3.64 -5.88 8.77
CA HIS A 36 4.26 -4.57 9.00
C HIS A 36 4.35 -3.69 7.75
N LEU A 37 3.86 -4.15 6.60
CA LEU A 37 3.83 -3.38 5.36
C LEU A 37 2.48 -2.66 5.24
N ILE A 38 2.52 -1.33 5.28
CA ILE A 38 1.35 -0.49 5.00
C ILE A 38 1.50 0.06 3.58
N THR A 39 0.48 -0.11 2.74
CA THR A 39 0.42 0.51 1.41
C THR A 39 -0.76 1.47 1.34
N GLY A 40 -0.64 2.50 0.49
CA GLY A 40 -1.71 3.47 0.21
C GLY A 40 -1.77 3.76 -1.28
N GLN A 41 -2.97 3.79 -1.85
CA GLN A 41 -3.16 3.84 -3.31
C GLN A 41 -2.68 5.16 -3.94
N ASN A 42 -2.92 6.28 -3.27
CA ASN A 42 -2.72 7.62 -3.83
C ASN A 42 -2.61 8.66 -2.70
N PRO A 43 -2.36 9.95 -3.00
CA PRO A 43 -2.22 10.98 -1.97
C PRO A 43 -3.39 11.11 -1.00
N ALA A 44 -4.63 10.83 -1.44
CA ALA A 44 -5.82 10.89 -0.58
C ALA A 44 -5.81 9.80 0.51
N SER A 45 -4.97 8.76 0.34
CA SER A 45 -4.80 7.65 1.28
C SER A 45 -3.85 7.97 2.44
N SER A 46 -3.16 9.11 2.43
CA SER A 46 -2.10 9.44 3.40
C SER A 46 -2.60 9.39 4.85
N THR A 47 -3.78 9.97 5.13
CA THR A 47 -4.36 9.95 6.48
C THR A 47 -4.70 8.54 6.93
N ALA A 48 -5.27 7.71 6.04
CA ALA A 48 -5.62 6.32 6.36
C ALA A 48 -4.36 5.49 6.67
N ALA A 49 -3.32 5.59 5.84
CA ALA A 49 -2.05 4.92 6.07
C ALA A 49 -1.39 5.34 7.41
N ALA A 50 -1.42 6.63 7.75
CA ALA A 50 -0.89 7.13 9.02
C ALA A 50 -1.67 6.60 10.23
N GLN A 51 -3.00 6.46 10.11
CA GLN A 51 -3.83 5.86 11.16
C GLN A 51 -3.46 4.39 11.39
N GLU A 52 -3.23 3.61 10.33
CA GLU A 52 -2.78 2.22 10.45
C GLU A 52 -1.39 2.12 11.09
N LEU A 53 -0.47 3.02 10.75
CA LEU A 53 0.85 3.07 11.38
C LEU A 53 0.75 3.29 12.90
N ILE A 54 -0.08 4.24 13.33
CA ILE A 54 -0.29 4.51 14.76
C ILE A 54 -0.85 3.27 15.47
N LYS A 55 -1.79 2.55 14.85
CA LYS A 55 -2.36 1.31 15.41
C LYS A 55 -1.30 0.20 15.55
N LEU A 56 -0.44 0.02 14.54
CA LEU A 56 0.65 -0.95 14.58
C LEU A 56 1.63 -0.63 15.72
N LEU A 57 2.00 0.64 15.90
CA LEU A 57 2.94 1.06 16.95
C LEU A 57 2.33 1.05 18.36
N ALA A 58 1.03 1.24 18.48
CA ALA A 58 0.32 1.19 19.76
C ALA A 58 0.10 -0.25 20.26
N SER A 59 0.26 -1.25 19.38
CA SER A 59 0.14 -2.66 19.75
C SER A 59 1.49 -3.16 20.25
N PRO A 60 1.57 -3.85 21.41
CA PRO A 60 2.80 -4.50 21.82
C PRO A 60 3.24 -5.53 20.76
N PRO A 61 4.54 -5.72 20.52
CA PRO A 61 5.01 -6.64 19.49
C PRO A 61 4.42 -8.04 19.73
N VAL A 62 3.63 -8.51 18.77
CA VAL A 62 3.22 -9.92 18.70
C VAL A 62 4.48 -10.73 18.44
N GLY A 63 5.13 -11.22 19.49
CA GLY A 63 6.31 -12.09 19.34
C GLY A 63 7.42 -11.99 20.38
N ILE A 64 7.16 -11.63 21.63
CA ILE A 64 8.02 -12.06 22.75
C ILE A 64 7.16 -12.77 23.81
N SER A 65 7.04 -14.08 23.67
CA SER A 65 6.80 -15.02 24.77
C SER A 65 8.08 -15.80 25.00
#